data_AF-A0A2H6H553-F1
#
_entry.id   AF-A0A2H6H553-F1
#
_cell.length_a   1.000
_cell.length_b   1.000
_cell.length_c   1.000
_cell.angle_alpha   90.00
_cell.angle_beta   90.00
_cell.angle_gamma   90.00
#
_symmetry.space_group_name_H-M   'P 1'
#
loop_
_entity.id
_entity.type
_entity.pdbx_description
1 polymer ?
#
loop_
_entity_poly.entity_id
_entity_poly.type
_entity_poly.pdbx_seq_one_letter_code
_entity_poly.pdbx_strand_id
1 'polypeptide(L)'
;MMEKIHQRLHNDEGFTLVELMVVVLIIAILMAIAIPTFLGARQKAQDRAAQSNIRNALTAEKVYYVDNEAYTDVVDDLNAIEPALTWAQGFTAPAAGTVNVGLEGTANVCLTATSASGSVFLIADVSTGTYAGTYYGTAAVADCKDATVKDLSKTGW
;
A
#
# COMPACT_ATOMS: atom_id res chain seq x y z
N MET A 1 55.60 7.84 -40.78
CA MET A 1 54.81 6.79 -40.09
C MET A 1 53.38 7.25 -39.74
N MET A 2 52.84 8.29 -40.39
CA MET A 2 51.54 8.91 -40.06
C MET A 2 50.60 9.00 -41.27
N GLU A 3 50.69 8.06 -42.21
CA GLU A 3 49.91 8.10 -43.46
C GLU A 3 48.84 6.99 -43.55
N LYS A 4 48.84 6.02 -42.61
CA LYS A 4 47.94 4.87 -42.62
C LYS A 4 46.68 4.98 -41.74
N ILE A 5 46.42 6.14 -41.14
CA ILE A 5 45.27 6.31 -40.22
C ILE A 5 44.00 6.77 -40.97
N HIS A 6 44.12 7.47 -42.10
CA HIS A 6 42.97 8.02 -42.83
C HIS A 6 42.12 6.99 -43.60
N GLN A 7 42.56 5.74 -43.73
CA GLN A 7 41.87 4.71 -44.52
C GLN A 7 40.85 3.86 -43.74
N ARG A 8 40.68 4.08 -42.43
CA ARG A 8 39.75 3.30 -41.59
C ARG A 8 38.47 4.02 -41.18
N LEU A 9 38.29 5.27 -41.58
CA LEU A 9 37.13 6.11 -41.16
C LEU A 9 36.02 6.23 -42.22
N HIS A 10 36.10 5.49 -43.33
CA HIS A 10 35.15 5.62 -44.45
C HIS A 10 34.11 4.49 -44.55
N ASN A 11 34.03 3.61 -43.54
CA ASN A 11 33.05 2.52 -43.49
C ASN A 11 32.09 2.60 -42.29
N ASP A 12 32.02 3.75 -41.62
CA ASP A 12 30.99 3.97 -40.61
C ASP A 12 29.72 4.42 -41.34
N GLU A 13 28.91 3.45 -41.77
CA GLU A 13 27.55 3.68 -42.23
C GLU A 13 26.75 4.30 -41.07
N GLY A 14 26.45 5.60 -41.18
CA GLY A 14 25.67 6.33 -40.19
C GLY A 14 24.19 5.90 -40.19
N PHE A 15 23.57 5.91 -39.00
CA PHE A 15 22.13 5.67 -38.83
C PHE A 15 21.31 6.60 -39.73
N THR A 16 20.36 6.05 -40.49
CA THR A 16 19.47 6.90 -41.29
C THR A 16 18.41 7.55 -40.40
N LEU A 17 17.99 8.78 -40.75
CA LEU A 17 16.89 9.45 -40.05
C LEU A 17 15.59 8.62 -40.12
N VAL A 18 15.39 7.89 -41.22
CA VAL A 18 14.21 7.05 -41.42
C VAL A 18 14.20 5.86 -40.45
N GLU A 19 15.34 5.21 -40.20
CA GLU A 19 15.43 4.13 -39.22
C GLU A 19 15.07 4.62 -37.81
N LEU A 20 15.58 5.77 -37.40
CA LEU A 20 15.27 6.32 -36.09
C LEU A 20 13.78 6.70 -35.98
N MET A 21 13.18 7.22 -37.06
CA MET A 21 11.74 7.55 -37.11
C MET A 21 10.85 6.32 -36.95
N VAL A 22 11.16 5.20 -37.61
CA VAL A 22 10.37 3.98 -37.48
C VAL A 22 10.50 3.40 -36.07
N VAL A 23 11.68 3.44 -35.47
CA VAL A 23 11.91 2.95 -34.10
C VAL A 23 11.07 3.75 -33.09
N VAL A 24 11.10 5.08 -33.13
CA VAL A 24 10.31 5.89 -32.20
C VAL A 24 8.80 5.73 -32.43
N LEU A 25 8.36 5.48 -33.67
CA LEU A 25 6.97 5.17 -33.98
C LEU A 25 6.52 3.85 -33.35
N ILE A 26 7.35 2.80 -33.43
CA ILE A 26 7.04 1.51 -32.79
C ILE A 26 7.01 1.67 -31.26
N ILE A 27 7.98 2.37 -30.67
CA ILE A 27 8.02 2.62 -29.22
C ILE A 27 6.76 3.40 -28.79
N ALA A 28 6.31 4.39 -29.56
CA ALA A 28 5.09 5.15 -29.26
C ALA A 28 3.84 4.27 -29.22
N ILE A 29 3.69 3.33 -30.17
CA ILE A 29 2.56 2.39 -30.20
C ILE A 29 2.59 1.46 -28.97
N LEU A 30 3.77 0.93 -28.63
CA LEU A 30 3.93 0.06 -27.46
C LEU A 30 3.64 0.82 -26.16
N MET A 31 4.13 2.05 -26.02
CA MET A 31 3.88 2.88 -24.83
C MET A 31 2.41 3.23 -24.66
N ALA A 32 1.66 3.45 -25.75
CA ALA A 32 0.23 3.74 -25.67
C ALA A 32 -0.57 2.64 -24.96
N ILE A 33 -0.16 1.37 -25.11
CA ILE A 33 -0.79 0.21 -24.44
C ILE A 33 -0.13 -0.06 -23.07
N ALA A 34 1.19 0.10 -22.98
CA ALA A 34 1.95 -0.24 -21.78
C ALA A 34 1.71 0.73 -20.62
N ILE A 35 1.56 2.03 -20.86
CA ILE A 35 1.38 3.03 -19.80
C ILE A 35 0.10 2.80 -18.98
N PRO A 36 -1.12 2.71 -19.56
CA PRO A 36 -2.33 2.54 -18.76
C PRO A 36 -2.35 1.20 -18.01
N THR A 37 -1.81 0.14 -18.63
CA THR A 37 -1.72 -1.19 -17.99
C THR A 37 -0.72 -1.19 -16.82
N PHE A 38 0.44 -0.56 -16.99
CA PHE A 38 1.43 -0.39 -15.93
C PHE A 38 0.89 0.44 -14.75
N LEU A 39 0.21 1.55 -15.02
CA LEU A 39 -0.40 2.38 -13.98
C LEU A 39 -1.45 1.61 -13.18
N GLY A 40 -2.33 0.85 -13.84
CA GLY A 40 -3.30 0.00 -13.16
C GLY A 40 -2.65 -1.12 -12.33
N ALA A 41 -1.57 -1.73 -12.83
CA ALA A 41 -0.81 -2.73 -12.07
C ALA A 41 -0.14 -2.12 -10.83
N ARG A 42 0.44 -0.92 -10.95
CA ARG A 42 1.04 -0.18 -9.84
C ARG A 42 0.01 0.16 -8.77
N GLN A 43 -1.17 0.65 -9.14
CA GLN A 43 -2.26 0.94 -8.19
C GLN A 43 -2.67 -0.31 -7.41
N LYS A 44 -2.89 -1.44 -8.11
CA LYS A 44 -3.22 -2.72 -7.46
C LYS A 44 -2.12 -3.20 -6.51
N ALA A 45 -0.85 -3.01 -6.88
CA ALA A 45 0.27 -3.37 -6.02
C ALA A 45 0.31 -2.51 -4.74
N GLN A 46 0.07 -1.20 -4.87
CA GLN A 46 -0.02 -0.28 -3.73
C GLN A 46 -1.17 -0.63 -2.79
N ASP A 47 -2.33 -0.97 -3.34
CA ASP A 47 -3.51 -1.38 -2.56
C ASP A 47 -3.24 -2.70 -1.81
N ARG A 48 -2.62 -3.68 -2.48
CA ARG A 48 -2.23 -4.95 -1.83
C ARG A 48 -1.19 -4.74 -0.73
N ALA A 49 -0.25 -3.82 -0.91
CA ALA A 49 0.72 -3.48 0.12
C ALA A 49 0.03 -2.92 1.37
N ALA A 50 -0.91 -1.98 1.20
CA ALA A 50 -1.69 -1.44 2.32
C ALA A 50 -2.53 -2.51 3.03
N GLN A 51 -3.19 -3.39 2.27
CA GLN A 51 -3.93 -4.54 2.83
C GLN A 51 -3.03 -5.52 3.60
N SER A 52 -1.79 -5.72 3.14
CA SER A 52 -0.81 -6.54 3.86
C SER A 52 -0.39 -5.87 5.16
N ASN A 53 -0.06 -4.59 5.11
CA ASN A 53 0.40 -3.82 6.27
C ASN A 53 -0.65 -3.81 7.38
N ILE A 54 -1.92 -3.54 7.06
CA ILE A 54 -2.99 -3.53 8.06
C ILE A 54 -3.29 -4.93 8.64
N ARG A 55 -3.07 -6.02 7.89
CA ARG A 55 -3.16 -7.39 8.42
C ARG A 55 -2.02 -7.73 9.37
N ASN A 56 -0.80 -7.29 9.06
CA ASN A 56 0.33 -7.40 9.97
C ASN A 56 0.07 -6.59 11.23
N ALA A 57 -0.52 -5.40 11.10
CA ALA A 57 -0.92 -4.59 12.25
C ALA A 57 -1.93 -5.30 13.15
N LEU A 58 -2.96 -5.95 12.57
CA LEU A 58 -3.89 -6.77 13.35
C LEU A 58 -3.18 -7.92 14.08
N THR A 59 -2.16 -8.50 13.45
CA THR A 59 -1.38 -9.57 14.08
C THR A 59 -0.58 -9.01 15.25
N ALA A 60 0.01 -7.83 15.12
CA ALA A 60 0.70 -7.16 16.22
C ALA A 60 -0.25 -6.87 17.40
N GLU A 61 -1.45 -6.35 17.12
CA GLU A 61 -2.50 -6.17 18.14
C GLU A 61 -2.87 -7.48 18.83
N LYS A 62 -3.01 -8.58 18.08
CA LYS A 62 -3.35 -9.88 18.67
C LYS A 62 -2.21 -10.44 19.51
N VAL A 63 -0.96 -10.20 19.14
CA VAL A 63 0.20 -10.55 19.97
C VAL A 63 0.15 -9.77 21.28
N TYR A 64 -0.04 -8.45 21.22
CA TYR A 64 -0.15 -7.62 22.42
C TYR A 64 -1.32 -8.05 23.33
N TYR A 65 -2.47 -8.36 22.72
CA TYR A 65 -3.67 -8.80 23.44
C TYR A 65 -3.46 -10.11 24.19
N VAL A 66 -2.69 -11.06 23.64
CA VAL A 66 -2.43 -12.35 24.31
C VAL A 66 -1.73 -12.15 25.65
N ASP A 67 -0.83 -11.16 25.75
CA ASP A 67 -0.06 -10.90 26.96
C ASP A 67 -0.79 -9.97 27.95
N ASN A 68 -1.67 -9.09 27.45
CA ASN A 68 -2.24 -7.99 28.24
C ASN A 68 -3.77 -8.06 28.41
N GLU A 69 -4.45 -8.99 27.72
CA GLU A 69 -5.92 -9.10 27.68
C GLU A 69 -6.64 -7.80 27.26
N ALA A 70 -5.93 -6.92 26.56
CA ALA A 70 -6.41 -5.66 26.05
C ALA A 70 -5.64 -5.28 24.78
N TYR A 71 -6.28 -4.53 23.89
CA TYR A 71 -5.58 -3.88 22.76
C TYR A 71 -4.86 -2.62 23.23
N THR A 72 -3.93 -2.11 22.41
CA THR A 72 -3.16 -0.89 22.69
C THR A 72 -3.19 0.06 21.50
N ASP A 73 -3.27 1.37 21.73
CA ASP A 73 -2.98 2.38 20.72
C ASP A 73 -1.65 3.10 21.00
N VAL A 74 -0.89 2.58 21.97
CA VAL A 74 0.45 3.07 22.28
C VAL A 74 1.40 2.59 21.18
N VAL A 75 1.86 3.54 20.39
CA VAL A 75 2.71 3.30 19.21
C VAL A 75 4.00 2.54 19.57
N ASP A 76 4.58 2.78 20.74
CA ASP A 76 5.82 2.11 21.15
C ASP A 76 5.63 0.61 21.42
N ASP A 77 4.48 0.20 21.95
CA ASP A 77 4.15 -1.21 22.18
C ASP A 77 4.04 -1.96 20.85
N LEU A 78 3.38 -1.34 19.87
CA LEU A 78 3.19 -1.92 18.53
C LEU A 78 4.48 -1.90 17.71
N ASN A 79 5.30 -0.85 17.84
CA ASN A 79 6.64 -0.79 17.24
C ASN A 79 7.56 -1.89 17.77
N ALA A 80 7.44 -2.25 19.05
CA ALA A 80 8.23 -3.33 19.63
C ALA A 80 7.88 -4.72 19.02
N ILE A 81 6.63 -4.89 18.57
CA ILE A 81 6.14 -6.14 17.99
C ILE A 81 6.35 -6.18 16.46
N GLU A 82 6.04 -5.09 15.77
CA GLU A 82 6.11 -4.98 14.31
C GLU A 82 6.77 -3.63 13.93
N PRO A 83 8.12 -3.59 13.89
CA PRO A 83 8.88 -2.38 13.60
C PRO A 83 8.94 -2.03 12.11
N ALA A 84 8.50 -2.91 11.20
CA ALA A 84 8.52 -2.61 9.77
C ALA A 84 7.35 -1.69 9.36
N LEU A 85 6.35 -1.54 10.22
CA LEU A 85 5.23 -0.62 10.01
C LEU A 85 5.53 0.75 10.61
N THR A 86 5.02 1.79 9.95
CA THR A 86 4.96 3.13 10.54
C THR A 86 3.60 3.28 11.19
N TRP A 87 3.60 3.48 12.50
CA TRP A 87 2.39 3.57 13.30
C TRP A 87 2.03 5.02 13.62
N ALA A 88 0.73 5.28 13.72
CA ALA A 88 0.21 6.53 14.24
C ALA A 88 -1.02 6.27 15.10
N GLN A 89 -1.19 7.06 16.15
CA GLN A 89 -2.35 6.97 17.01
C GLN A 89 -3.52 7.77 16.44
N GLY A 90 -4.74 7.29 16.68
CA GLY A 90 -5.99 7.97 16.37
C GLY A 90 -6.74 7.29 15.23
N PHE A 91 -8.00 7.68 15.10
CA PHE A 91 -8.92 7.06 14.16
C PHE A 91 -8.84 7.65 12.74
N THR A 92 -8.03 8.70 12.55
CA THR A 92 -7.91 9.45 11.30
C THR A 92 -7.29 8.62 10.17
N ALA A 93 -7.76 8.75 8.93
CA ALA A 93 -7.12 8.11 7.78
C ALA A 93 -5.65 8.54 7.67
N PRO A 94 -4.70 7.59 7.66
CA PRO A 94 -3.27 7.90 7.70
C PRO A 94 -2.77 8.53 6.40
N ALA A 95 -1.60 9.17 6.48
CA ALA A 95 -0.76 9.38 5.30
C ALA A 95 -0.43 8.04 4.63
N ALA A 96 -0.22 8.05 3.31
CA ALA A 96 0.12 6.83 2.58
C ALA A 96 1.33 6.11 3.20
N GLY A 97 1.17 4.81 3.47
CA GLY A 97 2.22 3.97 4.07
C GLY A 97 2.28 3.98 5.60
N THR A 98 1.40 4.72 6.28
CA THR A 98 1.22 4.65 7.75
C THR A 98 0.00 3.78 8.08
N VAL A 99 0.04 3.11 9.23
CA VAL A 99 -1.10 2.43 9.83
C VAL A 99 -1.53 3.21 11.08
N ASN A 100 -2.78 3.62 11.10
CA ASN A 100 -3.38 4.31 12.24
C ASN A 100 -4.08 3.28 13.15
N VAL A 101 -3.91 3.42 14.45
CA VAL A 101 -4.57 2.62 15.48
C VAL A 101 -5.42 3.50 16.38
N GLY A 102 -6.68 3.11 16.57
CA GLY A 102 -7.61 3.76 17.47
C GLY A 102 -8.35 2.74 18.32
N LEU A 103 -8.54 3.05 19.60
CA LEU A 103 -9.24 2.17 20.55
C LEU A 103 -10.56 2.75 21.02
N GLU A 104 -11.60 1.91 21.02
CA GLU A 104 -12.84 2.18 21.74
C GLU A 104 -12.90 1.32 23.01
N GLY A 105 -12.42 1.88 24.13
CA GLY A 105 -12.20 1.10 25.35
C GLY A 105 -11.01 0.15 25.21
N THR A 106 -11.02 -0.97 25.93
CA THR A 106 -9.90 -1.94 25.92
C THR A 106 -10.13 -3.15 25.01
N ALA A 107 -11.36 -3.32 24.55
CA ALA A 107 -11.82 -4.53 23.88
C ALA A 107 -12.01 -4.39 22.37
N ASN A 108 -11.99 -3.16 21.85
CA ASN A 108 -12.29 -2.87 20.45
C ASN A 108 -11.14 -2.04 19.86
N VAL A 109 -10.46 -2.61 18.87
CA VAL A 109 -9.43 -1.91 18.11
C VAL A 109 -9.92 -1.64 16.70
N CYS A 110 -9.59 -0.44 16.24
CA CYS A 110 -9.70 -0.08 14.85
C CYS A 110 -8.32 0.23 14.28
N LEU A 111 -8.03 -0.39 13.13
CA LEU A 111 -6.86 -0.14 12.32
C LEU A 111 -7.30 0.48 11.00
N THR A 112 -6.55 1.46 10.52
CA THR A 112 -6.75 2.06 9.19
C THR A 112 -5.42 2.20 8.45
N ALA A 113 -5.44 2.01 7.13
CA ALA A 113 -4.27 2.15 6.28
C ALA A 113 -4.67 2.78 4.94
N THR A 114 -3.90 3.77 4.50
CA THR A 114 -4.07 4.43 3.20
C THR A 114 -3.01 3.93 2.24
N SER A 115 -3.43 3.39 1.10
CA SER A 115 -2.51 3.00 0.04
C SER A 115 -1.93 4.23 -0.65
N ALA A 116 -0.75 4.06 -1.26
CA ALA A 116 -0.16 5.11 -2.08
C ALA A 116 -0.98 5.43 -3.36
N SER A 117 -2.02 4.65 -3.65
CA SER A 117 -2.98 4.93 -4.73
C SER A 117 -4.15 5.81 -4.26
N GLY A 118 -4.30 6.01 -2.94
CA GLY A 118 -5.38 6.80 -2.32
C GLY A 118 -6.53 5.95 -1.76
N SER A 119 -6.50 4.63 -1.92
CA SER A 119 -7.50 3.72 -1.36
C SER A 119 -7.30 3.57 0.16
N VAL A 120 -8.37 3.68 0.94
CA VAL A 120 -8.35 3.48 2.39
C VAL A 120 -8.94 2.11 2.73
N PHE A 121 -8.22 1.38 3.57
CA PHE A 121 -8.61 0.08 4.10
C PHE A 121 -8.72 0.17 5.63
N LEU A 122 -9.76 -0.44 6.19
CA LEU A 122 -9.92 -0.56 7.62
C LEU A 122 -10.09 -2.01 8.05
N ILE A 123 -9.64 -2.30 9.27
CA ILE A 123 -9.91 -3.52 10.02
C ILE A 123 -10.38 -3.10 11.41
N ALA A 124 -11.52 -3.61 11.85
CA ALA A 124 -11.95 -3.50 13.24
C ALA A 124 -11.94 -4.90 13.88
N ASP A 125 -11.38 -5.05 15.07
CA ASP A 125 -11.44 -6.28 15.85
C ASP A 125 -12.10 -6.00 17.20
N VAL A 126 -13.16 -6.75 17.46
CA VAL A 126 -14.00 -6.65 18.66
C VAL A 126 -13.81 -7.94 19.43
N SER A 127 -13.15 -7.87 20.59
CA SER A 127 -12.81 -9.05 21.39
C SER A 127 -13.97 -9.61 22.20
N THR A 128 -14.98 -8.79 22.53
CA THR A 128 -16.11 -9.19 23.40
C THR A 128 -17.45 -8.58 22.98
N GLY A 129 -18.54 -9.16 23.49
CA GLY A 129 -19.91 -8.67 23.25
C GLY A 129 -20.60 -9.24 22.01
N THR A 130 -21.80 -8.74 21.71
CA THR A 130 -22.68 -9.25 20.63
C THR A 130 -22.04 -9.17 19.24
N TYR A 131 -21.14 -8.20 19.04
CA TYR A 131 -20.46 -7.98 17.77
C TYR A 131 -19.02 -8.50 17.75
N ALA A 132 -18.64 -9.42 18.65
CA ALA A 132 -17.29 -9.98 18.66
C ALA A 132 -16.89 -10.56 17.29
N GLY A 133 -15.66 -10.27 16.87
CA GLY A 133 -15.07 -10.71 15.60
C GLY A 133 -14.23 -9.65 14.89
N THR A 134 -13.63 -10.07 13.78
CA THR A 134 -12.85 -9.21 12.88
C THR A 134 -13.70 -8.78 11.69
N TYR A 135 -13.64 -7.48 11.37
CA TYR A 135 -14.42 -6.84 10.33
C TYR A 135 -13.54 -6.02 9.42
N TYR A 136 -13.91 -5.93 8.15
CA TYR A 136 -13.17 -5.31 7.08
C TYR A 136 -14.05 -4.29 6.39
N GLY A 137 -13.47 -3.15 6.04
CA GLY A 137 -14.18 -2.12 5.31
C GLY A 137 -13.27 -1.35 4.38
N THR A 138 -13.83 -0.94 3.26
CA THR A 138 -13.28 0.14 2.44
C THR A 138 -14.20 1.31 2.67
N ALA A 139 -13.68 2.45 3.09
CA ALA A 139 -14.54 3.60 3.34
C ALA A 139 -13.77 4.91 3.28
N ALA A 140 -14.49 5.95 2.84
CA ALA A 140 -14.11 7.36 2.93
C ALA A 140 -14.22 7.92 4.36
N VAL A 141 -14.50 7.08 5.37
CA VAL A 141 -14.46 7.53 6.76
C VAL A 141 -13.00 7.78 7.08
N ALA A 142 -12.68 9.06 7.14
CA ALA A 142 -11.49 9.52 7.81
C ALA A 142 -11.47 9.01 9.25
N ASP A 143 -12.58 8.58 9.85
CA ASP A 143 -12.64 8.17 11.24
C ASP A 143 -13.36 6.81 11.38
N CYS A 144 -12.63 5.76 11.72
CA CYS A 144 -13.24 4.44 11.90
C CYS A 144 -14.04 4.28 13.20
N LYS A 145 -14.10 5.31 14.04
CA LYS A 145 -15.01 5.42 15.19
C LYS A 145 -16.48 5.50 14.76
N ASP A 146 -16.76 6.13 13.62
CA ASP A 146 -18.12 6.26 13.08
C ASP A 146 -18.54 5.05 12.23
N ALA A 147 -17.60 4.16 11.89
CA ALA A 147 -17.88 2.92 11.21
C ALA A 147 -18.50 1.93 12.21
N THR A 148 -19.84 1.91 12.30
CA THR A 148 -20.47 0.89 13.16
C THR A 148 -20.19 -0.49 12.59
N VAL A 149 -19.55 -1.34 13.39
CA VAL A 149 -19.10 -2.70 13.07
C VAL A 149 -20.12 -3.55 12.30
N LYS A 150 -21.41 -3.31 12.51
CA LYS A 150 -22.55 -3.94 11.81
C LYS A 150 -22.57 -3.70 10.29
N ASP A 151 -21.99 -2.60 9.81
CA ASP A 151 -22.01 -2.20 8.40
C ASP A 151 -20.76 -2.66 7.65
N LEU A 152 -19.83 -3.31 8.37
CA LEU A 152 -18.57 -3.81 7.84
C LEU A 152 -18.66 -5.29 7.44
N SER A 153 -17.85 -5.68 6.46
CA SER A 153 -17.80 -7.05 5.95
C SER A 153 -17.02 -7.96 6.89
N LYS A 154 -17.53 -9.18 7.15
CA LYS A 154 -16.79 -10.22 7.88
C LYS A 154 -15.87 -11.06 7.00
N THR A 155 -16.00 -10.95 5.67
CA THR A 155 -15.36 -11.86 4.72
C THR A 155 -14.18 -11.22 3.96
N GLY A 156 -13.84 -9.97 4.27
CA GLY A 156 -12.79 -9.20 3.58
C GLY A 156 -13.31 -7.91 2.94
N TRP A 157 -12.41 -7.17 2.30
CA TRP A 157 -12.71 -5.95 1.55
C TRP A 157 -13.41 -6.22 0.22
#